data_AF-A0A2V8HUJ9-F1
#
_entry.id   AF-A0A2V8HUJ9-F1
#
_cell.length_a   1.000
_cell.length_b   1.000
_cell.length_c   1.000
_cell.angle_alpha   90.00
_cell.angle_beta   90.00
_cell.angle_gamma   90.00
#
_symmetry.space_group_name_H-M   'P 1'
#
loop_
_entity.id
_entity.type
_entity.pdbx_description
1 polymer ?
#
loop_
_entity_poly.entity_id
_entity_poly.type
_entity_poly.pdbx_seq_one_letter_code
_entity_poly.pdbx_strand_id
1 'polypeptide(L)'
;MAKKRNRPATRRWVRRVTTDSTHPPAGTFKGSAAQLARTMARKDVSPRGIGSGIRMIQYFLNRGGRNLSATRRAELERAKRILQRRVRARKKTAKKR
;
A
#
# COMPACT_ATOMS: atom_id res chain seq x y z
N MET A 1 3.23 38.52 39.42
CA MET A 1 3.95 37.80 38.34
C MET A 1 2.96 36.88 37.61
N ALA A 2 2.69 37.13 36.32
CA ALA A 2 1.74 36.32 35.55
C ALA A 2 2.38 35.00 35.09
N LYS A 3 1.74 33.86 35.39
CA LYS A 3 2.20 32.51 35.05
C LYS A 3 2.12 32.29 33.54
N LYS A 4 3.27 32.08 32.88
CA LYS A 4 3.35 31.82 31.43
C LYS A 4 2.62 30.51 31.09
N ARG A 5 1.51 30.58 30.34
CA ARG A 5 0.77 29.38 29.87
C ARG A 5 1.59 28.68 28.78
N ASN A 6 2.02 27.45 29.05
CA ASN A 6 2.73 26.62 28.08
C ASN A 6 1.74 26.16 26.99
N ARG A 7 1.93 26.62 25.74
CA ARG A 7 1.08 26.21 24.61
C ARG A 7 1.39 24.74 24.27
N PRO A 8 0.40 23.85 24.11
CA PRO A 8 0.65 22.46 23.75
C PRO A 8 1.35 22.39 22.39
N ALA A 9 2.38 21.54 22.29
CA ALA A 9 3.16 21.36 21.07
C ALA A 9 2.22 21.07 19.89
N THR A 10 2.31 21.89 18.84
CA THR A 10 1.45 21.75 17.65
C THR A 10 1.51 20.33 17.10
N ARG A 11 0.36 19.81 16.64
CA ARG A 11 0.09 18.43 16.17
C ARG A 11 0.87 18.05 14.88
N ARG A 12 2.18 18.27 14.84
CA ARG A 12 3.07 17.96 13.71
C ARG A 12 3.59 16.52 13.77
N TRP A 13 2.80 15.56 14.25
CA TRP A 13 3.21 14.16 14.31
C TRP A 13 3.65 13.63 12.94
N VAL A 14 3.00 14.09 11.87
CA VAL A 14 3.33 13.76 10.46
C VAL A 14 4.77 14.11 10.09
N ARG A 15 5.38 15.16 10.69
CA ARG A 15 6.77 15.55 10.41
C ARG A 15 7.78 14.46 10.78
N ARG A 16 7.43 13.56 11.71
CA ARG A 16 8.28 12.45 12.15
C ARG A 16 8.07 11.18 11.36
N VAL A 17 7.09 11.13 10.45
CA VAL A 17 6.80 9.93 9.66
C VAL A 17 7.75 9.89 8.45
N THR A 18 8.77 9.04 8.53
CA THR A 18 9.73 8.78 7.44
C THR A 18 9.50 7.43 6.76
N THR A 19 8.34 6.80 7.01
CA THR A 19 8.04 5.45 6.52
C THR A 19 7.89 5.43 5.00
N ASP A 20 8.93 4.93 4.34
CA ASP A 20 8.85 4.49 2.96
C ASP A 20 8.03 3.19 2.86
N SER A 21 6.88 3.26 2.19
CA SER A 21 5.93 2.15 2.10
C SER A 21 5.87 1.50 0.72
N THR A 22 5.82 2.30 -0.35
CA THR A 22 5.69 1.83 -1.74
C THR A 22 6.04 2.93 -2.76
N HIS A 23 6.66 2.53 -3.87
CA HIS A 23 7.03 3.38 -5.02
C HIS A 23 6.60 2.76 -6.36
N PRO A 24 5.29 2.72 -6.67
CA PRO A 24 4.82 2.17 -7.94
C PRO A 24 5.29 3.07 -9.11
N PRO A 25 5.93 2.51 -10.15
CA PRO A 25 6.23 3.25 -11.37
C PRO A 25 4.98 3.87 -12.01
N ALA A 26 5.16 4.94 -12.79
CA ALA A 26 4.07 5.57 -13.53
C ALA A 26 3.32 4.53 -14.39
N GLY A 27 1.98 4.60 -14.38
CA GLY A 27 1.15 3.67 -15.14
C GLY A 27 0.95 2.28 -14.52
N THR A 28 1.56 1.97 -13.36
CA THR A 28 1.41 0.64 -12.70
C THR A 28 -0.05 0.24 -12.52
N PHE A 29 -0.93 1.17 -12.14
CA PHE A 29 -2.36 0.91 -11.91
C PHE A 29 -3.20 0.77 -13.18
N LYS A 30 -2.63 1.03 -14.36
CA LYS A 30 -3.27 0.87 -15.66
C LYS A 30 -3.03 -0.52 -16.27
N GLY A 31 -2.00 -1.25 -15.80
CA GLY A 31 -1.65 -2.57 -16.32
C GLY A 31 -2.61 -3.69 -15.89
N SER A 32 -2.38 -4.91 -16.39
CA SER A 32 -3.17 -6.09 -16.01
C SER A 32 -2.94 -6.48 -14.54
N ALA A 33 -3.83 -7.30 -13.99
CA ALA A 33 -3.79 -7.76 -12.61
C ALA A 33 -2.52 -8.53 -12.30
N ALA A 34 -2.06 -9.35 -13.26
CA ALA A 34 -0.84 -10.14 -13.14
C ALA A 34 0.40 -9.24 -13.13
N GLN A 35 0.48 -8.27 -14.04
CA GLN A 35 1.59 -7.31 -14.11
C GLN A 35 1.62 -6.45 -12.84
N LEU A 36 0.48 -5.93 -12.41
CA LEU A 36 0.36 -5.13 -11.20
C LEU A 36 0.80 -5.92 -9.96
N ALA A 37 0.32 -7.16 -9.80
CA ALA A 37 0.71 -8.01 -8.68
C ALA A 37 2.19 -8.43 -8.75
N ARG A 38 2.78 -8.55 -9.94
CA ARG A 38 4.21 -8.80 -10.10
C ARG A 38 5.02 -7.58 -9.64
N THR A 39 4.70 -6.40 -10.16
CA THR A 39 5.38 -5.14 -9.83
C THR A 39 5.29 -4.83 -8.34
N MET A 40 4.08 -4.87 -7.77
CA MET A 40 3.85 -4.56 -6.35
C MET A 40 4.44 -5.58 -5.38
N ALA A 41 4.81 -6.77 -5.85
CA ALA A 41 5.48 -7.77 -5.01
C ALA A 41 7.00 -7.60 -4.93
N ARG A 42 7.59 -6.74 -5.77
CA ARG A 42 9.04 -6.48 -5.76
C ARG A 42 9.41 -5.61 -4.53
N LYS A 43 10.60 -5.83 -3.99
CA LYS A 43 11.06 -5.16 -2.76
C LYS A 43 11.45 -3.70 -2.99
N ASP A 44 11.93 -3.35 -4.17
CA ASP A 44 12.20 -1.98 -4.60
C ASP A 44 10.90 -1.15 -4.74
N VAL A 45 9.81 -1.80 -5.17
CA VAL A 45 8.49 -1.16 -5.29
C VAL A 45 7.73 -1.16 -3.96
N SER A 46 7.85 -2.20 -3.15
CA SER A 46 7.20 -2.33 -1.84
C SER A 46 8.23 -2.69 -0.77
N PRO A 47 8.99 -1.72 -0.23
CA PRO A 47 10.08 -1.96 0.71
C PRO A 47 9.64 -2.68 2.00
N ARG A 48 8.41 -2.42 2.45
CA ARG A 48 7.77 -3.08 3.60
C ARG A 48 7.17 -4.44 3.25
N GLY A 49 7.42 -4.95 2.05
CA GLY A 49 6.97 -6.24 1.54
C GLY A 49 5.57 -6.23 0.94
N ILE A 50 5.09 -7.41 0.54
CA ILE A 50 3.82 -7.56 -0.19
C ILE A 50 2.62 -6.91 0.55
N GLY A 51 2.66 -6.88 1.89
CA GLY A 51 1.62 -6.26 2.69
C GLY A 51 1.44 -4.76 2.39
N SER A 52 2.51 -4.00 2.16
CA SER A 52 2.38 -2.59 1.77
C SER A 52 1.82 -2.45 0.36
N GLY A 53 2.23 -3.33 -0.56
CA GLY A 53 1.66 -3.37 -1.90
C GLY A 53 0.14 -3.61 -1.91
N ILE A 54 -0.35 -4.53 -1.06
CA ILE A 54 -1.80 -4.77 -0.88
C ILE A 54 -2.52 -3.52 -0.39
N ARG A 55 -1.96 -2.83 0.62
CA ARG A 55 -2.55 -1.59 1.17
C ARG A 55 -2.57 -0.48 0.13
N MET A 56 -1.54 -0.38 -0.69
CA MET A 56 -1.47 0.62 -1.75
C MET A 56 -2.53 0.37 -2.83
N ILE A 57 -2.77 -0.88 -3.24
CA ILE A 57 -3.90 -1.21 -4.14
C ILE A 57 -5.24 -0.86 -3.51
N GLN A 58 -5.41 -1.17 -2.22
CA GLN A 58 -6.64 -0.83 -1.49
C GLN A 58 -6.85 0.69 -1.39
N TYR A 59 -5.78 1.44 -1.12
CA TYR A 59 -5.80 2.90 -1.10
C TYR A 59 -6.23 3.45 -2.46
N PHE A 60 -5.69 2.91 -3.55
CA PHE A 60 -6.07 3.32 -4.90
C PHE A 60 -7.55 3.01 -5.18
N LEU A 61 -8.04 1.82 -4.84
CA LEU A 61 -9.45 1.46 -4.99
C LEU A 61 -10.43 2.37 -4.22
N ASN A 62 -10.01 2.85 -3.05
CA ASN A 62 -10.88 3.63 -2.16
C ASN A 62 -10.75 5.14 -2.35
N ARG A 63 -9.55 5.63 -2.66
CA ARG A 63 -9.24 7.06 -2.68
C ARG A 63 -8.47 7.52 -3.92
N GLY A 64 -7.48 6.75 -4.36
CA GLY A 64 -6.59 7.18 -5.46
C GLY A 64 -7.18 7.06 -6.87
N GLY A 65 -8.21 6.24 -7.04
CA GLY A 65 -8.87 5.97 -8.32
C GLY A 65 -10.28 6.55 -8.35
N ARG A 66 -10.40 7.85 -8.65
CA ARG A 66 -11.69 8.48 -8.95
C ARG A 66 -12.17 7.98 -10.32
N ASN A 67 -13.47 7.72 -10.46
CA ASN A 67 -14.12 7.32 -11.72
C ASN A 67 -13.53 6.05 -12.39
N LEU A 68 -13.11 5.06 -11.59
CA LEU A 68 -12.68 3.76 -12.14
C LEU A 68 -13.88 3.04 -12.77
N SER A 69 -13.72 2.61 -14.03
CA SER A 69 -14.68 1.70 -14.65
C SER A 69 -14.79 0.38 -13.87
N ALA A 70 -15.93 -0.30 -14.00
CA ALA A 70 -16.14 -1.60 -13.35
C ALA A 70 -15.04 -2.61 -13.69
N THR A 71 -14.64 -2.66 -14.97
CA THR A 71 -13.53 -3.50 -15.45
C THR A 71 -12.21 -3.16 -14.76
N ARG A 72 -11.87 -1.88 -14.64
CA ARG A 72 -10.63 -1.45 -13.99
C ARG A 72 -10.62 -1.76 -12.49
N ARG A 73 -11.76 -1.59 -11.82
CA ARG A 73 -11.96 -1.96 -10.42
C ARG A 73 -11.77 -3.47 -10.22
N ALA A 74 -12.40 -4.29 -11.07
CA ALA A 74 -12.24 -5.75 -11.04
C ALA A 74 -10.79 -6.18 -11.22
N GLU A 75 -10.04 -5.51 -12.11
CA GLU A 75 -8.64 -5.83 -12.36
C GLU A 75 -7.73 -5.51 -11.16
N LEU A 76 -7.97 -4.38 -10.50
CA LEU A 76 -7.29 -4.01 -9.25
C LEU A 76 -7.61 -4.97 -8.11
N GLU A 77 -8.86 -5.40 -7.99
CA GLU A 77 -9.25 -6.41 -6.99
C GLU A 77 -8.61 -7.78 -7.26
N ARG A 78 -8.57 -8.22 -8.52
CA ARG A 78 -7.87 -9.45 -8.91
C ARG A 78 -6.39 -9.37 -8.51
N ALA A 79 -5.72 -8.24 -8.78
CA ALA A 79 -4.33 -8.03 -8.39
C ALA A 79 -4.14 -8.13 -6.86
N LYS A 80 -5.02 -7.49 -6.09
CA LYS A 80 -5.03 -7.58 -4.63
C LYS A 80 -5.18 -9.04 -4.16
N ARG A 81 -6.10 -9.81 -4.74
CA ARG A 81 -6.32 -11.23 -4.39
C ARG A 81 -5.09 -12.08 -4.69
N ILE A 82 -4.40 -11.85 -5.82
CA ILE A 82 -3.14 -12.54 -6.15
C ILE A 82 -2.09 -12.28 -5.06
N LEU A 83 -1.89 -11.02 -4.66
CA LEU A 83 -0.93 -10.67 -3.60
C LEU A 83 -1.30 -11.31 -2.25
N GLN A 84 -2.58 -11.28 -1.87
CA GLN A 84 -3.05 -11.92 -0.64
C GLN A 84 -2.78 -13.43 -0.65
N ARG A 85 -3.00 -14.10 -1.78
CA ARG A 85 -2.70 -15.53 -1.94
C ARG A 85 -1.21 -15.81 -1.75
N ARG A 86 -0.33 -14.97 -2.33
CA ARG A 86 1.13 -15.09 -2.14
C ARG A 86 1.54 -14.93 -0.68
N VAL A 87 0.97 -13.96 0.04
CA VAL A 87 1.24 -13.78 1.48
C VAL A 87 0.77 -15.00 2.28
N ARG A 88 -0.43 -15.51 2.00
CA ARG A 88 -0.96 -16.71 2.67
C ARG A 88 -0.06 -17.93 2.41
N ALA A 89 0.38 -18.13 1.18
CA ALA A 89 1.30 -19.22 0.82
C ALA A 89 2.63 -19.10 1.58
N ARG A 90 3.27 -17.91 1.59
CA ARG A 90 4.51 -17.67 2.33
C ARG A 90 4.37 -17.97 3.82
N LYS A 91 3.26 -17.55 4.44
CA LYS A 91 2.97 -17.85 5.85
C LYS A 91 2.82 -19.34 6.13
N LYS A 92 2.14 -20.08 5.24
CA LYS A 92 2.01 -21.54 5.36
C LYS A 92 3.36 -22.23 5.30
N THR A 93 4.21 -21.84 4.34
CA THR A 93 5.57 -22.39 4.22
C THR A 93 6.42 -22.08 5.45
N ALA A 94 6.34 -20.84 5.98
CA ALA A 94 7.08 -20.45 7.18
C ALA A 94 6.63 -21.18 8.45
N LYS A 95 5.35 -21.55 8.57
CA LYS A 95 4.81 -22.31 9.71
C LYS A 95 5.19 -23.81 9.68
N LYS A 96 5.49 -24.35 8.50
CA LYS A 96 5.87 -25.77 8.32
C LYS A 96 7.37 -26.01 8.57
N ARG A 97 8.17 -24.95 8.57
CA ARG A 97 9.60 -24.98 8.91
C ARG A 97 9.76 -24.71 10.40
#